data_AF-A0AAQ3G770-F1
#
_entry.id   AF-A0AAQ3G770-F1
#
_cell.length_a   1.000
_cell.length_b   1.000
_cell.length_c   1.000
_cell.angle_alpha   90.00
_cell.angle_beta   90.00
_cell.angle_gamma   90.00
#
_symmetry.space_group_name_H-M   'P 1'
#
loop_
_entity.id
_entity.type
_entity.pdbx_description
1 polymer ?
#
loop_
_entity_poly.entity_id
_entity_poly.type
_entity_poly.pdbx_seq_one_letter_code
_entity_poly.pdbx_strand_id
1 'polypeptide(L)'
;MSKQAVFTMKLEPELREEFMAEAEAAHRPASQIMRDMMRQYVQTQREAREYEAFLQRKVEIARESVRAGDGLNNEDVEAAFAAKRRQAEDHL
;
A
#
# COMPACT_ATOMS: atom_id res chain seq x y z
N MET A 1 13.84 24.90 -16.81
CA MET A 1 14.84 24.02 -16.19
C MET A 1 14.67 24.07 -14.68
N SER A 2 13.98 23.10 -14.06
CA SER A 2 13.83 23.06 -12.61
C SER A 2 15.19 22.78 -11.96
N LYS A 3 15.62 23.64 -11.04
CA LYS A 3 16.87 23.44 -10.29
C LYS A 3 16.83 22.11 -9.55
N GLN A 4 17.86 21.28 -9.73
CA GLN A 4 18.01 20.06 -8.93
C GLN A 4 18.24 20.45 -7.47
N ALA A 5 17.46 19.89 -6.57
CA ALA A 5 17.67 20.05 -5.13
C ALA A 5 18.78 19.09 -4.67
N VAL A 6 19.75 19.61 -3.91
CA VAL A 6 20.80 18.79 -3.30
C VAL A 6 20.34 18.37 -1.90
N PHE A 7 20.44 17.07 -1.63
CA PHE A 7 20.15 16.51 -0.32
C PHE A 7 21.45 16.02 0.32
N THR A 8 21.82 16.60 1.46
CA THR A 8 23.01 16.21 2.24
C THR A 8 22.55 15.61 3.55
N MET A 9 23.04 14.40 3.85
CA MET A 9 22.81 13.72 5.12
C MET A 9 24.13 13.31 5.76
N LYS A 10 24.11 13.10 7.08
CA LYS A 10 25.19 12.43 7.80
C LYS A 10 24.84 10.95 7.91
N LEU A 11 25.85 10.11 7.69
CA LEU A 11 25.77 8.66 7.77
C LEU A 11 26.94 8.19 8.62
N GLU A 12 26.76 7.11 9.36
CA GLU A 12 27.85 6.36 9.96
C GLU A 12 28.84 5.95 8.86
N PRO A 13 30.16 6.10 9.07
CA PRO A 13 31.15 5.75 8.06
C PRO A 13 31.01 4.32 7.55
N GLU A 14 30.79 3.36 8.46
CA GLU A 14 30.64 1.95 8.13
C GLU A 14 29.41 1.72 7.22
N LEU A 15 28.27 2.32 7.57
CA LEU A 15 27.04 2.22 6.77
C LEU A 15 27.20 2.81 5.37
N ARG A 16 27.95 3.92 5.26
CA ARG A 16 28.27 4.52 3.96
C ARG A 16 29.11 3.55 3.12
N GLU A 17 30.13 2.93 3.70
CA GLU A 17 31.02 2.01 2.98
C GLU A 17 30.26 0.78 2.49
N GLU A 18 29.46 0.16 3.35
CA GLU A 18 28.60 -0.98 3.00
C GLU A 18 27.62 -0.61 1.87
N PHE A 19 26.93 0.52 1.98
CA PHE A 19 25.99 0.95 0.96
C PHE A 19 26.66 1.20 -0.40
N MET A 20 27.87 1.78 -0.40
CA MET A 20 28.61 2.02 -1.63
C MET A 20 29.10 0.71 -2.27
N ALA A 21 29.57 -0.25 -1.46
CA ALA A 21 30.00 -1.56 -1.94
C ALA A 21 28.84 -2.33 -2.59
N GLU A 22 27.67 -2.36 -1.96
CA GLU A 22 26.47 -3.00 -2.51
C GLU A 22 25.94 -2.28 -3.76
N ALA A 23 26.00 -0.94 -3.79
CA ALA A 23 25.63 -0.18 -4.98
C ALA A 23 26.56 -0.49 -6.17
N GLU A 24 27.86 -0.63 -5.92
CA GLU A 24 28.86 -1.02 -6.92
C GLU A 24 28.64 -2.44 -7.42
N ALA A 25 28.42 -3.41 -6.50
CA ALA A 25 28.12 -4.80 -6.83
C ALA A 25 26.83 -4.94 -7.65
N ALA A 26 25.83 -4.09 -7.37
CA ALA A 26 24.60 -4.00 -8.15
C ALA A 26 24.75 -3.21 -9.46
N HIS A 27 25.93 -2.63 -9.72
CA HIS A 27 26.20 -1.73 -10.85
C HIS A 27 25.21 -0.57 -10.97
N ARG A 28 24.75 -0.06 -9.83
CA ARG A 28 23.76 1.02 -9.75
C ARG A 28 24.35 2.23 -9.02
N PRO A 29 24.16 3.46 -9.54
CA PRO A 29 24.57 4.65 -8.81
C PRO A 29 23.87 4.74 -7.45
N ALA A 30 24.64 4.95 -6.37
CA ALA A 30 24.12 5.16 -5.02
C ALA A 30 23.00 6.24 -4.97
N SER A 31 23.17 7.33 -5.71
CA SER A 31 22.15 8.39 -5.80
C SER A 31 20.84 7.93 -6.45
N GLN A 32 20.88 6.96 -7.37
CA GLN A 32 19.70 6.39 -7.98
C GLN A 32 18.97 5.49 -6.99
N ILE A 33 19.69 4.61 -6.29
CA ILE A 33 19.12 3.76 -5.24
C ILE A 33 18.43 4.62 -4.18
N MET A 34 19.09 5.67 -3.70
CA MET A 34 18.50 6.60 -2.73
C MET A 34 17.22 7.27 -3.24
N ARG A 35 17.19 7.72 -4.51
CA ARG A 35 15.99 8.30 -5.10
C ARG A 35 14.85 7.29 -5.18
N ASP A 36 15.15 6.04 -5.55
CA ASP A 36 14.14 4.98 -5.64
C ASP A 36 13.58 4.64 -4.26
N MET A 37 14.45 4.50 -3.25
CA MET A 37 14.05 4.29 -1.85
C MET A 37 13.18 5.44 -1.33
N MET A 38 13.55 6.69 -1.61
CA MET A 38 12.76 7.86 -1.22
C MET A 38 11.37 7.86 -1.88
N ARG A 39 11.29 7.53 -3.18
CA ARG A 39 10.00 7.44 -3.89
C ARG A 39 9.13 6.33 -3.31
N GLN A 40 9.71 5.16 -3.08
CA GLN A 40 9.01 4.03 -2.48
C GLN A 40 8.49 4.39 -1.09
N TYR A 41 9.33 4.99 -0.25
CA TYR A 41 8.91 5.44 1.08
C TYR A 41 7.73 6.41 1.01
N VAL A 42 7.80 7.44 0.17
CA VAL A 42 6.69 8.39 0.00
C VAL A 42 5.41 7.70 -0.47
N GLN A 43 5.53 6.77 -1.41
CA GLN A 43 4.38 6.02 -1.93
C GLN A 43 3.73 5.17 -0.84
N THR A 44 4.51 4.35 -0.14
CA THR A 44 4.02 3.51 0.96
C THR A 44 3.35 4.34 2.05
N GLN A 45 3.91 5.51 2.39
CA GLN A 45 3.32 6.40 3.39
C GLN A 45 1.99 7.02 2.92
N ARG A 46 1.83 7.28 1.61
CA ARG A 46 0.54 7.76 1.06
C ARG A 46 -0.51 6.67 1.07
N GLU A 47 -0.16 5.49 0.56
CA GLU A 47 -1.03 4.32 0.54
C GLU A 47 -1.53 3.96 1.95
N ALA A 48 -0.65 4.00 2.96
CA ALA A 48 -1.02 3.74 4.34
C ALA A 48 -2.09 4.73 4.85
N ARG A 49 -1.91 6.03 4.60
CA ARG A 49 -2.89 7.06 5.01
C ARG A 49 -4.21 6.94 4.24
N GLU A 50 -4.15 6.66 2.95
CA GLU A 50 -5.35 6.44 2.13
C GLU A 50 -6.11 5.20 2.59
N TYR A 51 -5.40 4.12 2.89
CA TYR A 51 -5.98 2.90 3.43
C TYR A 51 -6.64 3.13 4.80
N GLU A 52 -5.97 3.87 5.69
CA GLU A 52 -6.53 4.23 7.00
C GLU A 52 -7.83 5.03 6.85
N ALA A 53 -7.84 6.05 5.99
CA ALA A 53 -9.03 6.86 5.72
C ALA A 53 -10.17 6.02 5.10
N PHE A 54 -9.83 5.13 4.15
CA PHE A 54 -10.78 4.19 3.57
C PHE A 54 -11.38 3.25 4.62
N LEU A 55 -10.53 2.67 5.47
CA LEU A 55 -10.94 1.74 6.51
C LEU A 55 -11.85 2.42 7.53
N GLN A 56 -11.49 3.63 7.98
CA GLN A 56 -12.30 4.42 8.89
C GLN A 56 -13.70 4.67 8.31
N ARG A 57 -13.77 5.13 7.06
CA ARG A 57 -15.06 5.36 6.37
C ARG A 57 -15.87 4.07 6.22
N LYS A 58 -15.23 2.96 5.85
CA LYS A 58 -15.90 1.66 5.70
C LYS A 58 -16.50 1.19 7.03
N VAL A 59 -15.76 1.35 8.13
CA VAL A 59 -16.23 1.00 9.48
C VAL A 59 -17.39 1.88 9.92
N GLU A 60 -17.34 3.19 9.64
CA GLU A 60 -18.42 4.12 9.97
C GLU A 60 -19.72 3.74 9.26
N ILE A 61 -19.66 3.52 7.94
CA ILE A 61 -20.81 3.06 7.14
C ILE A 61 -21.36 1.74 7.67
N ALA A 62 -20.49 0.77 7.99
CA ALA A 62 -20.93 -0.51 8.53
C ALA A 62 -21.63 -0.37 9.88
N ARG A 63 -21.11 0.49 10.77
CA ARG A 63 -21.74 0.78 12.07
C ARG A 63 -23.09 1.47 11.90
N GLU A 64 -23.23 2.38 10.93
CA GLU A 64 -24.51 3.01 10.60
C GLU A 64 -25.54 2.01 10.09
N SER A 65 -25.15 1.15 9.15
CA SER A 65 -26.01 0.07 8.62
C SER A 65 -26.50 -0.87 9.73
N VAL A 66 -25.62 -1.28 10.65
CA VAL A 66 -26.00 -2.10 11.80
C VAL A 66 -26.98 -1.36 12.71
N ARG A 67 -26.75 -0.07 12.99
CA ARG A 67 -27.68 0.74 13.80
C ARG A 67 -29.04 0.93 13.13
N ALA A 68 -29.07 1.01 11.80
CA ALA A 68 -30.29 1.12 11.01
C ALA A 68 -31.05 -0.22 10.88
N GLY A 69 -30.40 -1.34 11.23
CA GLY A 69 -30.98 -2.68 11.09
C GLY A 69 -30.87 -3.26 9.68
N ASP A 70 -30.05 -2.68 8.81
CA ASP A 70 -29.86 -3.09 7.41
C ASP A 70 -28.96 -4.33 7.24
N GLY A 71 -28.79 -5.11 8.31
CA GLY A 71 -27.99 -6.34 8.31
C GLY A 71 -28.75 -7.51 7.68
N LEU A 72 -28.03 -8.38 6.97
CA LEU A 72 -28.55 -9.65 6.49
C LEU A 72 -28.17 -10.78 7.45
N ASN A 73 -29.01 -11.80 7.55
CA ASN A 73 -28.65 -13.01 8.29
C ASN A 73 -27.59 -13.82 7.51
N ASN A 74 -26.89 -14.70 8.21
CA ASN A 74 -25.80 -15.47 7.60
C ASN A 74 -26.30 -16.44 6.52
N GLU A 75 -27.49 -17.03 6.70
CA GLU A 75 -28.05 -18.03 5.79
C GLU A 75 -28.39 -17.43 4.42
N ASP A 76 -29.00 -16.24 4.40
CA ASP A 76 -29.35 -15.48 3.19
C ASP A 76 -28.08 -15.04 2.43
N VAL A 77 -27.04 -14.63 3.17
CA VAL A 77 -25.74 -14.30 2.57
C VAL A 77 -25.12 -15.52 1.91
N GLU A 78 -25.07 -16.67 2.59
CA GLU A 78 -24.52 -17.90 2.02
C GLU A 78 -25.29 -18.37 0.78
N ALA A 79 -26.62 -18.33 0.83
CA ALA A 79 -27.47 -18.68 -0.31
C ALA A 79 -27.19 -17.77 -1.52
N ALA A 80 -27.09 -16.45 -1.31
CA ALA A 80 -26.81 -15.48 -2.36
C ALA A 80 -25.42 -15.69 -2.98
N PHE A 81 -24.39 -15.92 -2.16
CA PHE A 81 -23.03 -16.15 -2.67
C PHE A 81 -22.90 -17.52 -3.35
N ALA A 82 -23.61 -18.56 -2.89
CA ALA A 82 -23.67 -19.85 -3.58
C ALA A 82 -24.31 -19.74 -4.98
N ALA A 83 -25.36 -18.92 -5.12
CA ALA A 83 -25.96 -18.63 -6.42
C ALA A 83 -24.99 -17.90 -7.36
N LYS A 84 -24.28 -16.87 -6.85
CA LYS A 84 -23.27 -16.14 -7.63
C LYS A 84 -22.11 -17.02 -8.12
N ARG A 85 -21.63 -17.95 -7.28
CA ARG A 85 -20.56 -18.89 -7.66
C ARG A 85 -21.00 -19.82 -8.79
N ARG A 86 -22.19 -20.42 -8.67
CA ARG A 86 -22.76 -21.27 -9.73
C ARG A 86 -22.87 -20.52 -11.06
N GLN A 87 -23.37 -19.29 -11.02
CA GLN A 87 -23.46 -18.46 -12.22
C GLN A 87 -22.09 -18.19 -12.86
N ALA A 88 -21.05 -17.94 -12.05
CA ALA A 88 -19.70 -17.73 -12.57
C ALA A 88 -19.10 -19.00 -13.20
N GLU A 89 -19.43 -20.18 -12.66
CA GLU A 89 -19.03 -21.49 -13.20
C GLU A 89 -19.80 -21.83 -14.49
N ASP A 90 -21.08 -21.49 -14.58
CA ASP A 90 -21.92 -21.71 -15.77
C ASP A 90 -21.54 -20.82 -16.98
N HIS A 91 -20.73 -19.77 -16.75
CA HIS A 91 -20.26 -18.83 -17.78
C HIS A 91 -18.82 -19.12 -18.27
N LEU A 92 -18.19 -20.23 -17.82
CA LEU A 92 -16.90 -20.75 -18.30
C LEU A 92 -17.09 -21.89 -19.31
#